data_AF-A0A7S0QQD1-F1
#
_entry.id   AF-A0A7S0QQD1-F1
#
_cell.length_a   1.000
_cell.length_b   1.000
_cell.length_c   1.000
_cell.angle_alpha   90.00
_cell.angle_beta   90.00
_cell.angle_gamma   90.00
#
_symmetry.space_group_name_H-M   'P 1'
#
loop_
_entity.id
_entity.type
_entity.pdbx_description
1 polymer ?
#
loop_
_entity_poly.entity_id
_entity_poly.type
_entity_poly.pdbx_seq_one_letter_code
_entity_poly.pdbx_strand_id
1 'polypeptide(L)'
;SKFVLTVRRDLLTLVNSELNMRHAGRAPLPPLRALLRRAARLAPESPALKHAKAQLARELQTALLCAIRYERHNAAVRAYFAGRPEALLELCVDCHTNAEVEAELRRFLGCPPDPEDRFPALNVKRDARRRPFFEEEDLRWLEWDGRF
;
A
#
# COMPACT_ATOMS: atom_id res chain seq x y z
N SER A 1 8.81 -26.94 9.43
CA SER A 1 9.14 -25.51 9.27
C SER A 1 7.92 -24.65 9.56
N LYS A 2 8.12 -23.53 10.23
CA LYS A 2 7.10 -22.52 10.57
C LYS A 2 7.10 -21.42 9.49
N PHE A 3 5.94 -20.90 9.11
CA PHE A 3 5.79 -19.89 8.07
C PHE A 3 4.96 -18.72 8.59
N VAL A 4 5.28 -17.51 8.12
CA VAL A 4 4.57 -16.28 8.47
C VAL A 4 4.05 -15.65 7.19
N LEU A 5 2.75 -15.40 7.13
CA LEU A 5 2.09 -14.64 6.07
C LEU A 5 1.67 -13.28 6.63
N THR A 6 2.23 -12.20 6.11
CA THR A 6 1.81 -10.85 6.47
C THR A 6 0.68 -10.36 5.57
N VAL A 7 -0.43 -10.01 6.19
CA VAL A 7 -1.64 -9.55 5.49
C VAL A 7 -1.96 -8.08 5.78
N ARG A 8 -2.46 -7.39 4.78
CA ARG A 8 -3.03 -6.04 4.86
C ARG A 8 -4.51 -6.11 4.59
N ARG A 9 -5.33 -5.48 5.43
CA ARG A 9 -6.79 -5.38 5.20
C ARG A 9 -7.12 -4.18 4.34
N ASP A 10 -6.32 -3.12 4.42
CA ASP A 10 -6.53 -1.96 3.58
C ASP A 10 -5.86 -2.14 2.21
N LEU A 11 -6.64 -2.65 1.26
CA LEU A 11 -6.24 -2.81 -0.14
C LEU A 11 -5.81 -1.48 -0.78
N LEU A 12 -6.32 -0.33 -0.32
CA LEU A 12 -5.89 0.97 -0.85
C LEU A 12 -4.47 1.30 -0.43
N THR A 13 -4.11 1.01 0.82
CA THR A 13 -2.74 1.19 1.31
C THR A 13 -1.76 0.26 0.60
N LEU A 14 -2.14 -1.01 0.40
CA LEU A 14 -1.36 -1.97 -0.39
C LEU A 14 -1.11 -1.44 -1.81
N VAL A 15 -2.18 -1.06 -2.52
CA VAL A 15 -2.09 -0.59 -3.90
C VAL A 15 -1.28 0.70 -3.99
N ASN A 16 -1.48 1.66 -3.09
CA ASN A 16 -0.68 2.88 -3.09
C ASN A 16 0.81 2.59 -2.85
N SER A 17 1.14 1.61 -2.00
CA SER A 17 2.52 1.18 -1.80
C SER A 17 3.13 0.61 -3.08
N GLU A 18 2.41 -0.29 -3.76
CA GLU A 18 2.84 -0.89 -5.02
C GLU A 18 3.02 0.15 -6.14
N LEU A 19 2.06 1.06 -6.29
CA LEU A 19 2.17 2.16 -7.26
C LEU A 19 3.39 3.03 -6.97
N ASN A 20 3.63 3.39 -5.71
CA ASN A 20 4.80 4.18 -5.34
C ASN A 20 6.12 3.44 -5.59
N MET A 21 6.19 2.14 -5.35
CA MET A 21 7.38 1.33 -5.66
C MET A 21 7.63 1.25 -7.17
N ARG A 22 6.57 1.07 -7.97
CA ARG A 22 6.68 1.02 -9.43
C ARG A 22 7.16 2.35 -10.03
N HIS A 23 6.85 3.46 -9.37
CA HIS A 23 7.31 4.80 -9.72
C HIS A 23 8.49 5.27 -8.88
N ALA A 24 9.18 4.37 -8.17
CA ALA A 24 10.37 4.73 -7.40
C ALA A 24 11.43 5.37 -8.31
N GLY A 25 11.91 6.55 -7.92
CA GLY A 25 12.80 7.39 -8.75
C GLY A 25 12.07 8.39 -9.66
N ARG A 26 10.73 8.47 -9.59
CA ARG A 26 9.90 9.51 -10.24
C ARG A 26 9.13 10.30 -9.18
N ALA A 27 8.49 11.39 -9.61
CA ALA A 27 7.57 12.13 -8.75
C ALA A 27 6.48 11.19 -8.19
N PRO A 28 6.18 11.25 -6.88
CA PRO A 28 5.20 10.37 -6.26
C PRO A 28 3.84 10.56 -6.91
N LEU A 29 3.14 9.46 -7.20
CA LEU A 29 1.77 9.55 -7.69
C LEU A 29 0.87 10.05 -6.56
N PRO A 30 -0.14 10.88 -6.87
CA PRO A 30 -1.15 11.23 -5.89
C PRO A 30 -1.90 9.96 -5.45
N PRO A 31 -2.38 9.92 -4.18
CA PRO A 31 -3.09 8.75 -3.67
C PRO A 31 -4.26 8.33 -4.58
N LEU A 32 -4.53 7.03 -4.67
CA LEU A 32 -5.58 6.48 -5.55
C LEU A 32 -6.94 7.18 -5.37
N ARG A 33 -7.29 7.57 -4.13
CA ARG A 33 -8.53 8.33 -3.85
C ARG A 33 -8.56 9.70 -4.53
N ALA A 34 -7.43 10.41 -4.59
CA ALA A 34 -7.33 11.69 -5.28
C ALA A 34 -7.45 11.51 -6.80
N LEU A 35 -6.82 10.45 -7.32
CA LEU A 35 -6.93 10.04 -8.73
C LEU A 35 -8.39 9.73 -9.12
N LEU A 36 -9.11 8.96 -8.30
CA LEU A 36 -10.53 8.63 -8.50
C LEU A 36 -11.45 9.86 -8.45
N ARG A 37 -11.26 10.74 -7.47
CA ARG A 37 -12.03 12.00 -7.35
C ARG A 37 -11.80 12.91 -8.56
N ARG A 38 -10.56 12.97 -9.06
CA ARG A 38 -10.23 13.73 -10.26
C ARG A 38 -10.90 13.12 -11.49
N ALA A 39 -10.87 11.78 -11.64
CA ALA A 39 -11.56 11.06 -12.72
C ALA A 39 -13.04 11.46 -12.82
N ALA A 40 -13.73 11.49 -11.68
CA ALA A 40 -15.16 11.79 -11.59
C ALA A 40 -15.52 13.25 -11.98
N ARG A 41 -14.55 14.17 -11.96
CA ARG A 41 -14.76 15.60 -12.25
C ARG A 41 -14.45 16.00 -13.70
N LEU A 42 -13.99 15.08 -14.55
CA LEU A 42 -13.53 15.41 -15.91
C LEU A 42 -14.63 15.26 -16.98
N ALA A 43 -15.32 16.35 -17.31
CA ALA A 43 -16.18 16.51 -18.50
C ALA A 43 -15.32 16.64 -19.81
N PRO A 44 -15.89 16.47 -21.04
CA PRO A 44 -15.14 16.34 -22.31
C PRO A 44 -14.65 17.70 -22.87
N GLU A 45 -13.66 17.88 -23.77
CA GLU A 45 -12.64 17.05 -24.45
C GLU A 45 -11.43 17.97 -24.76
N SER A 46 -10.21 17.54 -24.41
CA SER A 46 -8.97 18.04 -25.02
C SER A 46 -7.99 16.87 -25.23
N PRO A 47 -7.04 16.94 -26.18
CA PRO A 47 -6.05 15.87 -26.38
C PRO A 47 -5.22 15.56 -25.12
N ALA A 48 -4.85 16.59 -24.35
CA ALA A 48 -4.18 16.44 -23.05
C ALA A 48 -5.07 15.71 -22.03
N LEU A 49 -6.38 15.99 -22.03
CA LEU A 49 -7.34 15.32 -21.17
C LEU A 49 -7.55 13.85 -21.57
N LYS A 50 -7.57 13.53 -22.87
CA LYS A 50 -7.63 12.14 -23.36
C LYS A 50 -6.40 11.35 -22.92
N HIS A 51 -5.21 11.94 -22.99
CA HIS A 51 -3.98 11.32 -22.52
C HIS A 51 -4.00 11.08 -21.00
N ALA A 52 -4.40 12.09 -20.22
CA ALA A 52 -4.52 11.99 -18.76
C ALA A 52 -5.54 10.91 -18.33
N LYS A 53 -6.69 10.81 -19.00
CA LYS A 53 -7.69 9.75 -18.78
C LYS A 53 -7.12 8.36 -19.10
N ALA A 54 -6.38 8.21 -20.20
CA ALA A 54 -5.76 6.94 -20.55
C ALA A 54 -4.68 6.51 -19.55
N GLN A 55 -3.85 7.45 -19.06
CA GLN A 55 -2.88 7.18 -18.01
C GLN A 55 -3.57 6.76 -16.70
N LEU A 56 -4.60 7.50 -16.29
CA LEU A 56 -5.39 7.19 -15.11
C LEU A 56 -6.03 5.80 -15.18
N ALA A 57 -6.60 5.43 -16.33
CA ALA A 57 -7.18 4.11 -16.55
C ALA A 57 -6.12 2.98 -16.40
N ARG A 58 -4.89 3.18 -16.90
CA ARG A 58 -3.79 2.21 -16.74
C ARG A 58 -3.35 2.04 -15.29
N GLU A 59 -3.27 3.14 -14.53
CA GLU A 59 -2.95 3.09 -13.10
C GLU A 59 -4.06 2.37 -12.31
N LEU A 60 -5.33 2.65 -12.61
CA LEU A 60 -6.47 1.94 -12.02
C LEU A 60 -6.49 0.45 -12.36
N GLN A 61 -6.18 0.09 -13.61
CA GLN A 61 -6.06 -1.31 -14.01
C GLN A 61 -4.91 -2.01 -13.29
N THR A 62 -3.76 -1.33 -13.16
CA THR A 62 -2.62 -1.85 -12.39
C THR A 62 -3.01 -2.07 -10.94
N ALA A 63 -3.66 -1.09 -10.30
CA ALA A 63 -4.17 -1.17 -8.94
C ALA A 63 -5.08 -2.40 -8.74
N LEU A 64 -6.05 -2.60 -9.63
CA LEU A 64 -6.96 -3.75 -9.57
C LEU A 64 -6.22 -5.08 -9.74
N LEU A 65 -5.28 -5.16 -10.68
CA LEU A 65 -4.47 -6.37 -10.90
C LEU A 65 -3.59 -6.69 -9.68
N CYS A 66 -3.00 -5.68 -9.03
CA CYS A 66 -2.24 -5.86 -7.79
C CYS A 66 -3.13 -6.42 -6.68
N ALA A 67 -4.31 -5.84 -6.45
CA ALA A 67 -5.25 -6.32 -5.43
C ALA A 67 -5.70 -7.77 -5.71
N ILE A 68 -6.05 -8.10 -6.96
CA ILE A 68 -6.47 -9.46 -7.34
C ILE A 68 -5.33 -10.47 -7.12
N ARG A 69 -4.10 -10.13 -7.52
CA ARG A 69 -2.93 -11.00 -7.35
C ARG A 69 -2.62 -11.23 -5.87
N TYR A 70 -2.73 -10.17 -5.07
CA TYR A 70 -2.55 -10.24 -3.62
C TYR A 70 -3.53 -11.20 -2.96
N GLU A 71 -4.82 -11.04 -3.24
CA GLU A 71 -5.86 -11.93 -2.71
C GLU A 71 -5.66 -13.38 -3.17
N ARG A 72 -5.36 -13.60 -4.45
CA ARG A 72 -5.09 -14.93 -5.00
C ARG A 72 -3.86 -15.58 -4.35
N HIS A 73 -2.80 -14.82 -4.12
CA HIS A 73 -1.61 -15.32 -3.44
C HIS A 73 -1.93 -15.74 -2.01
N ASN A 74 -2.59 -14.88 -1.22
CA ASN A 74 -2.96 -15.17 0.15
C ASN A 74 -3.89 -16.39 0.23
N ALA A 75 -4.87 -16.49 -0.66
CA ALA A 75 -5.76 -17.66 -0.75
C ALA A 75 -4.98 -18.96 -1.07
N ALA A 76 -4.04 -18.91 -2.01
CA ALA A 76 -3.21 -20.07 -2.35
C ALA A 76 -2.31 -20.51 -1.19
N VAL A 77 -1.71 -19.56 -0.46
CA VAL A 77 -0.93 -19.85 0.74
C VAL A 77 -1.80 -20.51 1.81
N ARG A 78 -2.98 -19.95 2.11
CA ARG A 78 -3.92 -20.55 3.07
C ARG A 78 -4.33 -21.97 2.66
N ALA A 79 -4.63 -22.19 1.38
CA ALA A 79 -4.97 -23.50 0.86
C ALA A 79 -3.81 -24.51 1.00
N TYR A 80 -2.57 -24.09 0.73
CA TYR A 80 -1.38 -24.93 0.88
C TYR A 80 -1.14 -25.39 2.33
N PHE A 81 -1.50 -24.57 3.31
CA PHE A 81 -1.37 -24.88 4.74
C PHE A 81 -2.64 -25.47 5.38
N ALA A 82 -3.72 -25.71 4.61
CA ALA A 82 -5.00 -26.18 5.15
C ALA A 82 -4.90 -27.49 5.96
N GLY A 83 -3.98 -28.39 5.58
CA GLY A 83 -3.73 -29.64 6.31
C GLY A 83 -2.77 -29.55 7.51
N ARG A 84 -2.22 -28.36 7.77
CA ARG A 84 -1.25 -28.08 8.85
C ARG A 84 -1.32 -26.61 9.30
N PRO A 85 -2.48 -26.14 9.78
CA PRO A 85 -2.70 -24.73 10.10
C PRO A 85 -1.72 -24.19 11.14
N GLU A 86 -1.22 -25.03 12.06
CA GLU A 86 -0.23 -24.70 13.08
C GLU A 86 1.17 -24.38 12.54
N ALA A 87 1.41 -24.67 11.25
CA ALA A 87 2.62 -24.33 10.53
C ALA A 87 2.59 -22.94 9.89
N LEU A 88 1.43 -22.26 9.88
CA LEU A 88 1.25 -20.92 9.32
C LEU A 88 0.74 -19.93 10.39
N LEU A 89 1.43 -18.80 10.53
CA LEU A 89 0.94 -17.64 11.27
C LEU A 89 0.54 -16.56 10.28
N GLU A 90 -0.71 -16.11 10.35
CA GLU A 90 -1.19 -14.97 9.57
C GLU A 90 -1.17 -13.71 10.45
N LEU A 91 -0.39 -12.70 10.05
CA LEU A 91 -0.22 -11.45 10.80
C LEU A 91 -0.84 -10.29 10.04
N CYS A 92 -1.86 -9.67 10.63
CA CYS A 92 -2.49 -8.48 10.05
C CYS A 92 -1.77 -7.21 10.47
N VAL A 93 -0.83 -6.74 9.63
CA VAL A 93 0.06 -5.61 9.96
C VAL A 93 -0.66 -4.26 10.08
N ASP A 94 -1.88 -4.14 9.55
CA ASP A 94 -2.68 -2.92 9.67
C ASP A 94 -3.58 -2.91 10.92
N CYS A 95 -3.69 -4.02 11.65
CA CYS A 95 -4.60 -4.16 12.80
C CYS A 95 -3.89 -4.46 14.11
N HIS A 96 -2.63 -4.88 14.06
CA HIS A 96 -1.84 -5.20 15.24
C HIS A 96 -0.82 -4.10 15.50
N THR A 97 -0.69 -3.70 16.75
CA THR A 97 0.45 -2.94 17.27
C THR A 97 1.72 -3.79 17.16
N ASN A 98 2.90 -3.14 17.16
CA ASN A 98 4.17 -3.87 17.13
C ASN A 98 4.30 -4.87 18.29
N ALA A 99 3.77 -4.54 19.47
CA ALA A 99 3.79 -5.41 20.64
C ALA A 99 2.91 -6.66 20.44
N GLU A 100 1.74 -6.51 19.82
CA GLU A 100 0.86 -7.65 19.49
C GLU A 100 1.49 -8.54 18.43
N VAL A 101 2.08 -7.95 17.38
CA VAL A 101 2.83 -8.69 16.34
C VAL A 101 3.98 -9.48 16.95
N GLU A 102 4.76 -8.85 17.82
CA GLU A 102 5.87 -9.49 18.52
C GLU A 102 5.40 -10.67 19.38
N ALA A 103 4.37 -10.46 20.19
CA ALA A 103 3.84 -11.50 21.08
C ALA A 103 3.32 -12.71 20.29
N GLU A 104 2.63 -12.48 19.16
CA GLU A 104 2.16 -13.55 18.28
C GLU A 104 3.31 -14.32 17.64
N LEU A 105 4.34 -13.63 17.15
CA LEU A 105 5.53 -14.23 16.57
C LEU A 105 6.31 -15.08 17.58
N ARG A 106 6.59 -14.53 18.77
CA ARG A 106 7.30 -15.26 19.84
C ARG A 106 6.55 -16.53 20.23
N ARG A 107 5.23 -16.41 20.45
CA ARG A 107 4.36 -17.57 20.76
C ARG A 107 4.39 -18.61 19.65
N PHE A 108 4.28 -18.20 18.40
CA PHE A 108 4.24 -19.11 17.25
C PHE A 108 5.57 -19.84 17.02
N LEU A 109 6.69 -19.16 17.24
CA LEU A 109 8.04 -19.69 17.10
C LEU A 109 8.53 -20.47 18.32
N GLY A 110 7.82 -20.38 19.46
CA GLY A 110 8.23 -21.00 20.72
C GLY A 110 9.43 -20.30 21.37
N CYS A 111 9.63 -19.01 21.07
CA CYS A 111 10.71 -18.22 21.62
C CYS A 111 10.29 -17.62 22.97
N PRO A 112 11.12 -17.73 24.02
CA PRO A 112 10.84 -17.05 25.27
C PRO A 112 10.84 -15.52 25.08
N PRO A 113 10.07 -14.78 25.91
CA PRO A 113 10.18 -13.34 25.96
C PRO A 113 11.59 -12.96 26.45
N ASP A 114 12.26 -12.08 25.73
CA ASP A 114 13.52 -11.48 26.15
C ASP A 114 13.24 -10.00 26.47
N PRO A 115 13.42 -9.54 27.72
CA PRO A 115 13.13 -8.17 28.11
C PRO A 115 14.07 -7.13 27.48
N GLU A 116 15.24 -7.54 26.99
CA GLU A 116 16.22 -6.65 26.35
C GLU A 116 16.01 -6.55 24.81
N ASP A 117 15.26 -7.48 24.24
CA ASP A 117 15.05 -7.59 22.81
C ASP A 117 13.83 -6.75 22.37
N ARG A 118 14.10 -5.61 21.72
CA ARG A 118 13.05 -4.76 21.17
C ARG A 118 12.72 -5.21 19.76
N PHE A 119 11.47 -5.60 19.52
CA PHE A 119 11.02 -5.91 18.17
C PHE A 119 11.35 -4.76 17.20
N PRO A 120 11.98 -5.06 16.06
CA PRO A 120 12.47 -4.03 15.16
C PRO A 120 11.32 -3.18 14.62
N ALA A 121 11.28 -1.90 14.99
CA ALA A 121 10.44 -0.89 14.34
C ALA A 121 11.07 -0.46 13.01
N LEU A 122 11.23 -1.41 12.09
CA LEU A 122 11.78 -1.15 10.75
C LEU A 122 10.61 -0.94 9.77
N ASN A 123 10.77 0.02 8.85
CA ASN A 123 9.72 0.64 8.02
C ASN A 123 8.81 1.67 8.69
N VAL A 124 9.14 2.17 9.89
CA VAL A 124 8.68 3.53 10.22
C VAL A 124 9.37 4.43 9.21
N LYS A 125 8.60 5.10 8.34
CA LYS A 125 9.15 6.20 7.52
C LYS A 125 9.79 7.16 8.52
N ARG A 126 11.11 7.08 8.68
CA ARG A 126 11.92 7.96 9.52
C ARG A 126 11.49 9.37 9.15
N ASP A 127 10.81 10.06 10.05
CA ASP A 127 10.20 11.39 9.91
C ASP A 127 10.54 12.11 8.59
N ALA A 128 9.86 11.71 7.51
CA ALA A 128 9.55 12.67 6.47
C ALA A 128 8.44 13.47 7.13
N ARG A 129 8.81 14.59 7.76
CA ARG A 129 7.93 15.61 8.36
C ARG A 129 6.52 15.43 7.80
N ARG A 130 5.52 15.25 8.67
CA ARG A 130 4.10 15.43 8.33
C ARG A 130 3.93 16.82 7.71
N ARG A 131 4.33 17.00 6.47
CA ARG A 131 3.74 17.97 5.58
C ARG A 131 2.43 17.32 5.19
N PRO A 132 1.26 17.96 5.43
CA PRO A 132 0.04 17.53 4.78
C PRO A 132 0.37 17.31 3.30
N PHE A 133 -0.02 16.15 2.78
CA PHE A 133 0.60 15.57 1.59
C PHE A 133 0.44 16.43 0.31
N PHE A 134 -0.33 17.52 0.36
CA PHE A 134 -0.27 18.73 -0.47
C PHE A 134 -0.98 19.85 0.32
N GLU A 135 -0.36 21.01 0.51
CA GLU A 135 -1.13 22.24 0.79
C GLU A 135 -1.66 22.80 -0.55
N GLU A 136 -2.73 23.60 -0.54
CA GLU A 136 -3.29 24.23 -1.75
C GLU A 136 -2.22 25.00 -2.55
N GLU A 137 -1.14 25.45 -1.92
CA GLU A 137 -0.02 26.14 -2.56
C GLU A 137 0.88 25.22 -3.39
N ASP A 138 1.01 23.93 -3.04
CA ASP A 138 1.79 22.95 -3.81
C ASP A 138 1.10 22.57 -5.14
N LEU A 139 -0.17 22.95 -5.30
CA LEU A 139 -0.97 22.77 -6.52
C LEU A 139 -0.94 23.98 -7.46
N ARG A 140 -0.36 25.12 -7.04
CA ARG A 140 -0.29 26.33 -7.89
C ARG A 140 0.59 26.15 -9.13
N TRP A 141 1.59 25.28 -9.09
CA TRP A 141 2.40 24.95 -10.28
C TRP A 141 1.64 24.13 -11.34
N LEU A 142 0.42 23.66 -11.03
CA LEU A 142 -0.49 23.00 -11.96
C LEU A 142 -1.61 23.91 -12.47
N GLU A 143 -1.71 25.14 -11.95
CA GLU A 143 -2.38 26.24 -12.64
C GLU A 143 -1.41 26.75 -13.69
N TRP A 144 -1.44 26.10 -14.86
CA TRP A 144 -0.84 26.66 -16.06
C TRP A 144 -1.91 27.49 -16.77
N ASP A 145 -1.72 28.80 -16.78
CA ASP A 145 -2.67 29.84 -17.21
C ASP A 145 -2.86 29.90 -18.74
N GLY A 146 -2.20 29.02 -19.50
CA GLY A 146 -2.43 28.89 -20.94
C GLY A 146 -2.19 30.15 -21.77
N ARG A 147 -1.26 31.03 -21.37
CA ARG A 147 -0.85 32.18 -22.21
C ARG A 147 0.55 31.94 -22.78
N PHE A 148 0.61 31.86 -24.11
CA PHE A 148 1.83 32.01 -24.92
C PHE A 148 2.20 33.48 -25.01
#